data_AF-A0A924QYP5-F1
#
_entry.id   AF-A0A924QYP5-F1
#
_cell.length_a   1.000
_cell.length_b   1.000
_cell.length_c   1.000
_cell.angle_alpha   90.00
_cell.angle_beta   90.00
_cell.angle_gamma   90.00
#
_symmetry.space_group_name_H-M   'P 1'
#
loop_
_entity.id
_entity.type
_entity.pdbx_description
1 polymer ?
#
loop_
_entity_poly.entity_id
_entity_poly.type
_entity_poly.pdbx_seq_one_letter_code
_entity_poly.pdbx_strand_id
1 'polypeptide(L)'
;MPKIITQDKPVLDSKMVQSIMLWPESEEKRHHFLTVDSVKGILGSIESNGAEVWETSLIQSLLDAPSSQEILDQVRYCTKRAVIAGNVFNFMFFMDRLKDRLPPRGAKGASINKAIYLATQWAKTGATFGDGSKMLVSDRLVQECWQEYRSVAHLWAAYEINRIFPVSEMNQKFVHPENFQNFMEAGAYMQMFGTTHQMTKKSTKTAESLQSLDSIWAVDVQRFMPRIYMPSDLNLFNDAPFIAMLNAYKS
;
A
#
# COMPACT_ATOMS: atom_id res chain seq x y z
N MET A 1 -16.07 -4.53 11.42
CA MET A 1 -15.09 -3.73 10.66
C MET A 1 -13.87 -4.59 10.42
N PRO A 2 -13.29 -4.57 9.22
CA PRO A 2 -12.05 -5.29 8.96
C PRO A 2 -10.92 -4.67 9.80
N LYS A 3 -10.30 -5.47 10.67
CA LYS A 3 -9.13 -5.10 11.46
C LYS A 3 -8.01 -6.07 11.15
N ILE A 4 -6.79 -5.57 11.09
CA ILE A 4 -5.61 -6.41 10.94
C ILE A 4 -5.24 -6.95 12.31
N ILE A 5 -5.47 -8.25 12.51
CA ILE A 5 -5.17 -8.95 13.76
C ILE A 5 -3.86 -9.71 13.56
N THR A 6 -2.82 -9.34 14.31
CA THR A 6 -1.49 -9.96 14.23
C THR A 6 -1.25 -10.91 15.42
N GLN A 7 -0.53 -12.00 15.18
CA GLN A 7 -0.34 -13.12 16.11
C GLN A 7 1.03 -13.09 16.82
N ASP A 8 1.79 -12.00 16.71
CA ASP A 8 3.18 -11.91 17.21
C ASP A 8 4.10 -12.96 16.57
N LYS A 9 3.80 -13.30 15.31
CA LYS A 9 4.58 -14.24 14.50
C LYS A 9 5.00 -13.50 13.22
N PRO A 10 6.13 -12.78 13.22
CA PRO A 10 6.47 -11.83 12.15
C PRO A 10 6.42 -12.42 10.74
N VAL A 11 6.79 -13.69 10.57
CA VAL A 11 6.70 -14.41 9.28
C VAL A 11 5.25 -14.55 8.82
N LEU A 12 4.39 -15.10 9.69
CA LEU A 12 2.98 -15.32 9.38
C LEU A 12 2.23 -13.98 9.22
N ASP A 13 2.49 -13.03 10.11
CA ASP A 13 1.85 -11.72 10.12
C ASP A 13 2.20 -10.91 8.86
N SER A 14 3.47 -10.95 8.43
CA SER A 14 3.92 -10.37 7.16
C SER A 14 3.15 -10.93 5.96
N LYS A 15 3.01 -12.26 5.86
CA LYS A 15 2.30 -12.92 4.76
C LYS A 15 0.80 -12.63 4.77
N MET A 16 0.18 -12.63 5.95
CA MET A 16 -1.23 -12.28 6.11
C MET A 16 -1.48 -10.82 5.71
N VAL A 17 -0.64 -9.88 6.13
CA VAL A 17 -0.81 -8.47 5.75
C VAL A 17 -0.58 -8.28 4.25
N GLN A 18 0.40 -8.94 3.65
CA GLN A 18 0.58 -8.95 2.19
C GLN A 18 -0.66 -9.46 1.45
N SER A 19 -1.28 -10.54 1.93
CA SER A 19 -2.49 -11.08 1.29
C SER A 19 -3.67 -10.11 1.40
N ILE A 20 -3.86 -9.46 2.55
CA ILE A 20 -4.86 -8.39 2.74
C ILE A 20 -4.62 -7.23 1.78
N MET A 21 -3.37 -6.79 1.65
CA MET A 21 -2.99 -5.69 0.75
C MET A 21 -3.25 -6.01 -0.72
N LEU A 22 -3.04 -7.26 -1.14
CA LEU A 22 -3.23 -7.71 -2.52
C LEU A 22 -4.70 -7.97 -2.87
N TRP A 23 -5.48 -8.49 -1.92
CA TRP A 23 -6.89 -8.84 -2.12
C TRP A 23 -7.75 -8.38 -0.96
N PRO A 24 -7.96 -7.06 -0.79
CA PRO A 24 -8.71 -6.53 0.35
C PRO A 24 -10.14 -7.06 0.45
N GLU A 25 -10.79 -7.32 -0.69
CA GLU A 25 -12.20 -7.73 -0.77
C GLU A 25 -12.41 -9.25 -1.00
N SER A 26 -11.36 -10.04 -1.26
CA SER A 26 -11.50 -11.46 -1.61
C SER A 26 -10.80 -12.37 -0.61
N GLU A 27 -11.58 -12.94 0.31
CA GLU A 27 -11.08 -13.90 1.31
C GLU A 27 -10.56 -15.18 0.65
N GLU A 28 -11.26 -15.69 -0.36
CA GLU A 28 -10.86 -16.86 -1.14
C GLU A 28 -9.44 -16.70 -1.73
N LYS A 29 -9.16 -15.58 -2.39
CA LYS A 29 -7.83 -15.32 -2.97
C LYS A 29 -6.75 -15.20 -1.89
N ARG A 30 -7.07 -14.60 -0.75
CA ARG A 30 -6.15 -14.56 0.41
C ARG A 30 -5.86 -15.97 0.90
N HIS A 31 -6.87 -16.82 1.02
CA HIS A 31 -6.72 -18.21 1.43
C HIS A 31 -5.83 -18.99 0.45
N HIS A 32 -6.12 -18.94 -0.86
CA HIS A 32 -5.31 -19.61 -1.89
C HIS A 32 -3.84 -19.17 -1.85
N PHE A 33 -3.59 -17.87 -1.72
CA PHE A 33 -2.22 -17.34 -1.62
C PHE A 33 -1.49 -17.89 -0.39
N LEU A 34 -2.11 -17.86 0.78
CA LEU A 34 -1.51 -18.34 2.03
C LEU A 34 -1.30 -19.86 2.02
N THR A 35 -2.23 -20.62 1.46
CA THR A 35 -2.12 -22.08 1.31
C THR A 35 -0.92 -22.44 0.43
N VAL A 36 -0.80 -21.83 -0.76
CA VAL A 36 0.32 -22.11 -1.66
C VAL A 36 1.67 -21.66 -1.09
N ASP A 37 1.72 -20.52 -0.39
CA ASP A 37 2.94 -20.05 0.28
C ASP A 37 3.37 -21.00 1.41
N SER A 38 2.41 -21.47 2.23
CA SER A 38 2.66 -22.40 3.33
C SER A 38 3.22 -23.73 2.82
N VAL A 39 2.59 -24.30 1.77
CA VAL A 39 3.04 -25.54 1.13
C VAL A 39 4.44 -25.40 0.54
N LYS A 40 4.76 -24.26 -0.09
CA LYS A 40 6.13 -23.99 -0.59
C LYS A 40 7.14 -23.90 0.54
N GLY A 41 6.79 -23.26 1.65
CA GLY A 41 7.64 -23.15 2.83
C GLY A 41 7.95 -24.53 3.40
N ILE A 42 6.93 -25.38 3.54
CA ILE A 42 7.05 -26.77 3.95
C ILE A 42 8.01 -27.52 3.01
N LEU A 43 7.70 -27.57 1.71
CA LEU A 43 8.52 -28.29 0.71
C LEU A 43 9.97 -27.80 0.65
N GLY A 44 10.21 -26.50 0.86
CA GLY A 44 11.55 -25.91 0.92
C GLY A 44 12.32 -26.20 2.21
N SER A 45 11.62 -26.65 3.27
CA SER A 45 12.20 -26.97 4.59
C SER A 45 12.40 -28.46 4.83
N ILE A 46 11.92 -29.33 3.92
CA ILE A 46 12.14 -30.77 3.99
C ILE A 46 13.62 -31.04 3.66
N GLU A 47 14.47 -30.97 4.68
CA GLU A 47 15.69 -31.75 4.72
C GLU A 47 15.29 -33.23 4.71
N SER A 48 15.90 -33.98 3.80
CA SER A 48 15.58 -35.35 3.47
C SER A 48 15.50 -36.23 4.73
N ASN A 49 14.31 -36.74 5.08
CA ASN A 49 14.02 -38.03 5.77
C ASN A 49 12.83 -38.05 6.75
N GLY A 50 11.95 -37.04 6.78
CA GLY A 50 10.68 -37.12 7.52
C GLY A 50 9.48 -37.35 6.60
N ALA A 51 8.69 -38.40 6.83
CA ALA A 51 7.34 -38.49 6.26
C ALA A 51 6.45 -37.47 6.98
N GLU A 52 6.26 -36.32 6.37
CA GLU A 52 5.40 -35.28 6.92
C GLU A 52 3.93 -35.66 6.67
N VAL A 53 3.14 -35.69 7.75
CA VAL A 53 1.71 -35.97 7.67
C VAL A 53 0.98 -34.67 7.39
N TRP A 54 0.39 -34.58 6.20
CA TRP A 54 -0.36 -33.39 5.78
C TRP A 54 -1.83 -33.57 6.12
N GLU A 55 -2.46 -32.53 6.65
CA GLU A 55 -3.90 -32.56 6.89
C GLU A 55 -4.66 -32.65 5.56
N THR A 56 -5.69 -33.51 5.48
CA THR A 56 -6.51 -33.69 4.27
C THR A 56 -7.14 -32.38 3.79
N SER A 57 -7.49 -31.49 4.72
CA SER A 57 -8.00 -30.14 4.44
C SER A 57 -6.99 -29.30 3.66
N LEU A 58 -5.70 -29.36 4.01
CA LEU A 58 -4.64 -28.62 3.33
C LEU A 58 -4.42 -29.13 1.90
N ILE A 59 -4.47 -30.44 1.71
CA ILE A 59 -4.35 -31.07 0.39
C ILE A 59 -5.53 -30.64 -0.49
N GLN A 60 -6.76 -30.67 0.04
CA GLN A 60 -7.94 -30.24 -0.70
C GLN A 60 -7.85 -28.76 -1.09
N SER A 61 -7.52 -27.87 -0.14
CA SER A 61 -7.32 -26.45 -0.42
C SER A 61 -6.22 -26.19 -1.46
N LEU A 62 -5.17 -27.02 -1.50
CA LEU A 62 -4.10 -26.91 -2.50
C LEU A 62 -4.57 -27.35 -3.88
N LEU A 63 -5.39 -28.41 -3.98
CA LEU A 63 -5.96 -28.88 -5.23
C LEU A 63 -6.96 -27.88 -5.83
N ASP A 64 -7.66 -27.14 -4.98
CA ASP A 64 -8.62 -26.11 -5.39
C ASP A 64 -7.93 -24.75 -5.69
N ALA A 65 -6.69 -24.57 -5.25
CA ALA A 65 -5.94 -23.34 -5.47
C ALA A 65 -5.42 -23.21 -6.92
N PRO A 66 -5.32 -21.97 -7.47
CA PRO A 66 -4.65 -21.74 -8.74
C PRO A 66 -3.19 -22.20 -8.70
N SER A 67 -2.63 -22.43 -9.88
CA SER A 67 -1.23 -22.79 -10.01
C SER A 67 -0.32 -21.71 -9.41
N SER A 68 0.87 -22.12 -8.99
CA SER A 68 1.88 -21.20 -8.47
C SER A 68 2.22 -20.05 -9.44
N GLN A 69 2.21 -20.32 -10.75
CA GLN A 69 2.49 -19.30 -11.76
C GLN A 69 1.34 -18.31 -11.88
N GLU A 70 0.09 -18.78 -11.88
CA GLU A 70 -1.09 -17.91 -11.91
C GLU A 70 -1.16 -17.01 -10.67
N ILE A 71 -0.81 -17.54 -9.48
CA ILE A 71 -0.72 -16.73 -8.27
C ILE A 71 0.35 -15.63 -8.43
N LEU A 72 1.53 -15.95 -8.97
CA LEU A 72 2.57 -14.95 -9.19
C LEU A 72 2.13 -13.86 -10.18
N ASP A 73 1.42 -14.23 -11.23
CA ASP A 73 0.90 -13.28 -12.22
C ASP A 73 -0.19 -12.38 -11.61
N GLN A 74 -1.07 -12.96 -10.78
CA GLN A 74 -2.06 -12.19 -10.00
C GLN A 74 -1.39 -11.25 -9.00
N VAL A 75 -0.36 -11.70 -8.27
CA VAL A 75 0.41 -10.87 -7.34
C VAL A 75 1.02 -9.67 -8.07
N ARG A 76 1.66 -9.89 -9.23
CA ARG A 76 2.23 -8.80 -10.05
C ARG A 76 1.15 -7.83 -10.50
N TYR A 77 0.02 -8.34 -10.98
CA TYR A 77 -1.11 -7.53 -11.44
C TYR A 77 -1.68 -6.66 -10.31
N CYS A 78 -2.02 -7.28 -9.17
CA CYS A 78 -2.57 -6.60 -8.00
C CYS A 78 -1.58 -5.56 -7.44
N THR A 79 -0.30 -5.92 -7.32
CA THR A 79 0.75 -5.01 -6.83
C THR A 79 0.80 -3.73 -7.66
N LYS A 80 0.81 -3.84 -9.00
CA LYS A 80 0.87 -2.66 -9.89
C LYS A 80 -0.33 -1.73 -9.69
N ARG A 81 -1.53 -2.29 -9.57
CA ARG A 81 -2.76 -1.52 -9.35
C ARG A 81 -2.78 -0.87 -7.97
N ALA A 82 -2.39 -1.61 -6.96
CA ALA A 82 -2.39 -1.14 -5.59
C ALA A 82 -1.34 -0.05 -5.33
N VAL A 83 -0.17 -0.15 -5.97
CA VAL A 83 0.84 0.93 -6.00
C VAL A 83 0.25 2.22 -6.54
N ILE A 84 -0.53 2.18 -7.63
CA ILE A 84 -1.21 3.38 -8.16
C ILE A 84 -2.12 4.01 -7.10
N ALA A 85 -2.91 3.21 -6.37
CA ALA A 85 -3.77 3.70 -5.29
C ALA A 85 -2.96 4.31 -4.12
N GLY A 86 -1.86 3.67 -3.74
CA GLY A 86 -0.91 4.20 -2.75
C GLY A 86 -0.31 5.55 -3.18
N ASN A 87 -0.03 5.72 -4.47
CA ASN A 87 0.51 6.97 -5.02
C ASN A 87 -0.52 8.10 -5.01
N VAL A 88 -1.79 7.81 -5.34
CA VAL A 88 -2.90 8.76 -5.15
C VAL A 88 -2.97 9.22 -3.69
N PHE A 89 -2.88 8.29 -2.74
CA PHE A 89 -2.83 8.60 -1.31
C PHE A 89 -1.64 9.50 -0.95
N ASN A 90 -0.43 9.14 -1.40
CA ASN A 90 0.79 9.91 -1.16
C ASN A 90 0.72 11.33 -1.73
N PHE A 91 0.13 11.55 -2.91
CA PHE A 91 -0.08 12.91 -3.42
C PHE A 91 -0.97 13.74 -2.50
N MET A 92 -2.05 13.17 -1.95
CA MET A 92 -2.89 13.87 -0.98
C MET A 92 -2.12 14.21 0.29
N PHE A 93 -1.35 13.24 0.81
CA PHE A 93 -0.49 13.43 1.96
C PHE A 93 0.52 14.57 1.75
N PHE A 94 1.26 14.58 0.64
CA PHE A 94 2.25 15.62 0.37
C PHE A 94 1.63 16.98 0.09
N MET A 95 0.47 17.06 -0.57
CA MET A 95 -0.26 18.32 -0.75
C MET A 95 -0.62 18.97 0.59
N ASP A 96 -1.04 18.17 1.58
CA ASP A 96 -1.38 18.66 2.92
C ASP A 96 -0.12 19.04 3.72
N ARG A 97 0.85 18.12 3.80
CA ARG A 97 2.05 18.29 4.63
C ARG A 97 3.01 19.37 4.12
N LEU A 98 3.04 19.60 2.81
CA LEU A 98 3.93 20.58 2.18
C LEU A 98 3.19 21.82 1.68
N LYS A 99 1.94 22.03 2.11
CA LYS A 99 1.10 23.16 1.63
C LYS A 99 1.81 24.52 1.69
N ASP A 100 2.62 24.77 2.73
CA ASP A 100 3.30 26.06 2.92
C ASP A 100 4.55 26.21 2.04
N ARG A 101 5.00 25.12 1.40
CA ARG A 101 6.17 25.06 0.51
C ARG A 101 5.80 24.91 -0.97
N LEU A 102 4.56 24.50 -1.25
CA LEU A 102 4.08 24.30 -2.60
C LEU A 102 3.57 25.62 -3.22
N PRO A 103 3.57 25.75 -4.55
CA PRO A 103 2.90 26.86 -5.23
C PRO A 103 1.42 26.94 -4.83
N PRO A 104 0.75 28.11 -4.93
CA PRO A 104 -0.64 28.28 -4.49
C PRO A 104 -1.62 27.23 -5.03
N ARG A 105 -1.46 26.76 -6.27
CA ARG A 105 -2.26 25.67 -6.84
C ARG A 105 -1.88 24.30 -6.29
N GLY A 106 -0.61 24.02 -6.03
CA GLY A 106 -0.15 22.79 -5.37
C GLY A 106 -0.64 22.70 -3.93
N ALA A 107 -0.60 23.81 -3.19
CA ALA A 107 -1.03 23.96 -1.81
C ALA A 107 -2.55 23.98 -1.61
N LYS A 108 -3.30 24.50 -2.59
CA LYS A 108 -4.75 24.69 -2.45
C LYS A 108 -5.49 23.36 -2.62
N GLY A 109 -6.13 22.92 -1.53
CA GLY A 109 -7.14 21.87 -1.49
C GLY A 109 -6.64 20.51 -1.96
N ALA A 110 -6.12 19.70 -1.03
CA ALA A 110 -5.95 18.27 -1.27
C ALA A 110 -7.32 17.67 -1.63
N SER A 111 -7.41 17.07 -2.81
CA SER A 111 -8.62 16.40 -3.28
C SER A 111 -8.25 15.18 -4.10
N ILE A 112 -9.12 14.16 -4.06
CA ILE A 112 -8.93 12.92 -4.81
C ILE A 112 -8.74 13.20 -6.30
N ASN A 113 -9.56 14.06 -6.92
CA ASN A 113 -9.46 14.35 -8.36
C ASN A 113 -8.10 14.96 -8.73
N LYS A 114 -7.57 15.85 -7.89
CA LYS A 114 -6.25 16.44 -8.10
C LYS A 114 -5.15 15.41 -7.92
N ALA A 115 -5.27 14.53 -6.93
CA ALA A 115 -4.31 13.45 -6.70
C ALA A 115 -4.31 12.40 -7.83
N ILE A 116 -5.49 12.05 -8.36
CA ILE A 116 -5.64 11.20 -9.55
C ILE A 116 -4.95 11.85 -10.75
N TYR A 117 -5.22 13.13 -11.01
CA TYR A 117 -4.57 13.86 -12.09
C TYR A 117 -3.03 13.83 -11.95
N LEU A 118 -2.51 14.13 -10.75
CA LEU A 118 -1.07 14.12 -10.48
C LEU A 118 -0.44 12.73 -10.68
N ALA A 119 -1.12 11.67 -10.22
CA ALA A 119 -0.68 10.30 -10.45
C ALA A 119 -0.63 9.94 -11.94
N THR A 120 -1.64 10.35 -12.72
CA THR A 120 -1.61 10.18 -14.17
C THR A 120 -0.48 10.95 -14.83
N GLN A 121 -0.24 12.21 -14.44
CA GLN A 121 0.85 13.00 -15.03
C GLN A 121 2.21 12.40 -14.67
N TRP A 122 2.40 11.95 -13.43
CA TRP A 122 3.63 11.29 -13.02
C TRP A 122 3.91 10.03 -13.85
N ALA A 123 2.89 9.19 -14.07
CA ALA A 123 2.98 8.05 -14.96
C ALA A 123 3.38 8.46 -16.41
N LYS A 124 2.80 9.53 -16.95
CA LYS A 124 3.14 10.08 -18.28
C LYS A 124 4.57 10.60 -18.38
N THR A 125 5.17 11.05 -17.28
CA THR A 125 6.60 11.46 -17.25
C THR A 125 7.59 10.29 -17.33
N GLY A 126 7.10 9.05 -17.42
CA GLY A 126 7.94 7.86 -17.61
C GLY A 126 8.20 7.08 -16.32
N ALA A 127 7.36 7.23 -15.29
CA ALA A 127 7.47 6.42 -14.08
C ALA A 127 7.41 4.91 -14.40
N THR A 128 8.19 4.13 -13.67
CA THR A 128 8.27 2.68 -13.81
C THR A 128 7.91 1.97 -12.51
N PHE A 129 7.36 0.76 -12.64
CA PHE A 129 7.20 -0.15 -11.52
C PHE A 129 8.56 -0.72 -11.09
N GLY A 130 8.60 -1.40 -9.94
CA GLY A 130 9.82 -2.04 -9.44
C GLY A 130 10.41 -3.12 -10.38
N ASP A 131 9.62 -3.66 -11.30
CA ASP A 131 10.04 -4.59 -12.35
C ASP A 131 10.57 -3.88 -13.62
N GLY A 132 10.68 -2.55 -13.60
CA GLY A 132 11.13 -1.72 -14.73
C GLY A 132 10.06 -1.47 -15.80
N SER A 133 8.88 -2.10 -15.71
CA SER A 133 7.81 -1.86 -16.67
C SER A 133 7.23 -0.45 -16.51
N LYS A 134 6.86 0.19 -17.63
CA LYS A 134 6.30 1.54 -17.62
C LYS A 134 4.92 1.57 -16.96
N MET A 135 4.69 2.59 -16.14
CA MET A 135 3.37 2.91 -15.60
C MET A 135 2.56 3.61 -16.69
N LEU A 136 1.86 2.86 -17.53
CA LEU A 136 0.96 3.42 -18.54
C LEU A 136 -0.46 3.47 -17.95
N VAL A 137 -0.91 4.67 -17.57
CA VAL A 137 -2.22 4.83 -16.90
C VAL A 137 -3.02 5.99 -17.50
N SER A 138 -4.34 5.81 -17.53
CA SER A 138 -5.34 6.84 -17.79
C SER A 138 -6.00 7.27 -16.48
N ASP A 139 -6.60 8.46 -16.44
CA ASP A 139 -7.35 8.92 -15.25
C ASP A 139 -8.41 7.89 -14.81
N ARG A 140 -9.08 7.27 -15.79
CA ARG A 140 -10.05 6.20 -15.54
C ARG A 140 -9.40 5.01 -14.83
N LEU A 141 -8.27 4.53 -15.33
CA LEU A 141 -7.56 3.40 -14.71
C LEU A 141 -7.09 3.75 -13.30
N VAL A 142 -6.56 4.96 -13.09
CA VAL A 142 -6.14 5.43 -11.76
C VAL A 142 -7.33 5.48 -10.80
N GLN A 143 -8.49 5.96 -11.27
CA GLN A 143 -9.72 5.97 -10.49
C GLN A 143 -10.20 4.56 -10.15
N GLU A 144 -10.17 3.62 -11.10
CA GLU A 144 -10.52 2.22 -10.87
C GLU A 144 -9.59 1.58 -9.82
N CYS A 145 -8.27 1.75 -9.97
CA CYS A 145 -7.29 1.28 -8.98
C CYS A 145 -7.53 1.89 -7.60
N TRP A 146 -7.81 3.19 -7.53
CA TRP A 146 -8.12 3.86 -6.27
C TRP A 146 -9.34 3.24 -5.60
N GLN A 147 -10.44 3.03 -6.32
CA GLN A 147 -11.66 2.44 -5.74
C GLN A 147 -11.42 1.01 -5.25
N GLU A 148 -10.70 0.20 -6.04
CA GLU A 148 -10.42 -1.21 -5.71
C GLU A 148 -9.55 -1.37 -4.46
N TYR A 149 -8.55 -0.49 -4.28
CA TYR A 149 -7.57 -0.61 -3.18
C TYR A 149 -7.73 0.46 -2.10
N ARG A 150 -8.81 1.25 -2.12
CA ARG A 150 -9.03 2.34 -1.15
C ARG A 150 -8.96 1.87 0.30
N SER A 151 -9.48 0.67 0.58
CA SER A 151 -9.53 0.09 1.93
C SER A 151 -8.15 -0.25 2.51
N VAL A 152 -7.13 -0.39 1.67
CA VAL A 152 -5.73 -0.69 2.04
C VAL A 152 -4.74 0.37 1.55
N ALA A 153 -5.21 1.49 1.00
CA ALA A 153 -4.35 2.48 0.36
C ALA A 153 -3.32 3.10 1.32
N HIS A 154 -3.61 3.16 2.62
CA HIS A 154 -2.69 3.66 3.64
C HIS A 154 -1.46 2.75 3.82
N LEU A 155 -1.62 1.43 3.67
CA LEU A 155 -0.52 0.45 3.69
C LEU A 155 0.34 0.56 2.43
N TRP A 156 -0.29 0.70 1.26
CA TRP A 156 0.42 0.89 0.00
C TRP A 156 1.13 2.25 -0.08
N ALA A 157 0.55 3.29 0.52
CA ALA A 157 1.19 4.58 0.69
C ALA A 157 2.47 4.45 1.54
N ALA A 158 2.39 3.74 2.67
CA ALA A 158 3.54 3.46 3.52
C ALA A 158 4.61 2.61 2.79
N TYR A 159 4.19 1.64 1.97
CA TYR A 159 5.12 0.87 1.15
C TYR A 159 5.87 1.74 0.13
N GLU A 160 5.16 2.57 -0.62
CA GLU A 160 5.78 3.42 -1.65
C GLU A 160 6.60 4.58 -1.04
N ILE A 161 6.17 5.16 0.09
CA ILE A 161 6.93 6.24 0.72
C ILE A 161 8.30 5.74 1.17
N ASN A 162 8.41 4.49 1.65
CA ASN A 162 9.70 3.89 2.03
C ASN A 162 10.66 3.72 0.84
N ARG A 163 10.12 3.51 -0.38
CA ARG A 163 10.95 3.41 -1.59
C ARG A 163 11.52 4.76 -2.02
N ILE A 164 10.82 5.84 -1.71
CA ILE A 164 11.24 7.21 -2.04
C ILE A 164 12.12 7.77 -0.91
N PHE A 165 11.79 7.44 0.34
CA PHE A 165 12.44 7.91 1.55
C PHE A 165 12.67 6.71 2.46
N PRO A 166 13.91 6.17 2.52
CA PRO A 166 14.23 5.02 3.37
C PRO A 166 13.87 5.29 4.82
N VAL A 167 12.75 4.76 5.27
CA VAL A 167 12.34 4.75 6.67
C VAL A 167 13.04 3.59 7.39
N SER A 168 13.36 2.53 6.64
CA SER A 168 14.29 1.48 7.05
C SER A 168 15.41 1.31 6.01
N GLU A 169 16.56 0.78 6.45
CA GLU A 169 17.74 0.55 5.60
C GLU A 169 17.50 -0.45 4.45
N MET A 170 16.39 -1.20 4.49
CA MET A 170 16.06 -2.24 3.50
C MET A 170 14.91 -1.82 2.58
N ASN A 171 15.21 -0.90 1.65
CA ASN A 171 14.25 -0.33 0.68
C ASN A 171 13.45 -1.37 -0.15
N GLN A 172 13.93 -2.62 -0.25
CA GLN A 172 13.33 -3.68 -1.07
C GLN A 172 12.60 -4.77 -0.28
N LYS A 173 12.62 -4.73 1.07
CA LYS A 173 12.06 -5.75 1.96
C LYS A 173 11.19 -5.14 3.06
N PHE A 174 10.42 -4.10 2.72
CA PHE A 174 9.72 -3.32 3.74
C PHE A 174 8.60 -4.11 4.42
N VAL A 175 7.88 -4.96 3.69
CA VAL A 175 6.87 -5.88 4.26
C VAL A 175 7.48 -7.22 4.68
N HIS A 176 8.81 -7.31 4.88
CA HIS A 176 9.50 -8.54 5.31
C HIS A 176 9.41 -8.70 6.84
N PRO A 177 9.48 -9.93 7.39
CA PRO A 177 9.35 -10.17 8.83
C PRO A 177 10.28 -9.30 9.71
N GLU A 178 11.52 -9.06 9.24
CA GLU A 178 12.51 -8.23 9.93
C GLU A 178 12.12 -6.75 10.04
N ASN A 179 11.34 -6.22 9.08
CA ASN A 179 10.91 -4.83 9.03
C ASN A 179 9.41 -4.66 9.32
N PHE A 180 8.72 -5.75 9.66
CA PHE A 180 7.26 -5.79 9.75
C PHE A 180 6.72 -4.73 10.71
N GLN A 181 7.37 -4.56 11.86
CA GLN A 181 6.98 -3.53 12.84
C GLN A 181 7.08 -2.11 12.25
N ASN A 182 8.20 -1.76 11.61
CA ASN A 182 8.38 -0.44 10.98
C ASN A 182 7.33 -0.19 9.88
N PHE A 183 7.03 -1.22 9.10
CA PHE A 183 5.97 -1.15 8.08
C PHE A 183 4.60 -0.86 8.69
N MET A 184 4.22 -1.58 9.75
CA MET A 184 2.95 -1.39 10.43
C MET A 184 2.86 -0.02 11.13
N GLU A 185 3.94 0.46 11.74
CA GLU A 185 4.01 1.81 12.34
C GLU A 185 3.86 2.92 11.26
N ALA A 186 4.48 2.75 10.09
CA ALA A 186 4.30 3.66 8.96
C ALA A 186 2.87 3.59 8.38
N GLY A 187 2.30 2.40 8.29
CA GLY A 187 0.90 2.17 7.90
C GLY A 187 -0.08 2.83 8.88
N ALA A 188 0.15 2.71 10.18
CA ALA A 188 -0.62 3.38 11.23
C ALA A 188 -0.56 4.91 11.08
N TYR A 189 0.61 5.46 10.77
CA TYR A 189 0.77 6.90 10.56
C TYR A 189 -0.02 7.37 9.32
N MET A 190 0.03 6.62 8.22
CA MET A 190 -0.77 6.90 7.03
C MET A 190 -2.27 6.75 7.30
N GLN A 191 -2.69 5.76 8.08
CA GLN A 191 -4.08 5.59 8.51
C GLN A 191 -4.55 6.78 9.33
N MET A 192 -3.75 7.27 10.28
CA MET A 192 -4.10 8.47 11.05
C MET A 192 -4.31 9.66 10.12
N PHE A 193 -3.44 9.86 9.14
CA PHE A 193 -3.65 10.90 8.13
C PHE A 193 -4.96 10.69 7.37
N GLY A 194 -5.20 9.49 6.81
CA GLY A 194 -6.38 9.22 5.99
C GLY A 194 -7.71 9.38 6.75
N THR A 195 -7.71 9.09 8.04
CA THR A 195 -8.91 9.16 8.90
C THR A 195 -9.14 10.54 9.52
N THR A 196 -8.09 11.34 9.72
CA THR A 196 -8.21 12.68 10.32
C THR A 196 -8.21 13.82 9.29
N HIS A 197 -7.62 13.61 8.12
CA HIS A 197 -7.55 14.64 7.09
C HIS A 197 -8.93 14.88 6.46
N GLN A 198 -9.39 16.13 6.57
CA GLN A 198 -10.66 16.59 6.04
C GLN A 198 -10.48 17.19 4.64
N MET A 199 -11.13 16.59 3.64
CA MET A 199 -11.17 17.17 2.30
C MET A 199 -12.28 18.23 2.22
N THR A 200 -11.93 19.48 1.88
CA THR A 200 -12.92 20.51 1.57
C THR A 200 -13.63 20.22 0.25
N LYS A 201 -14.91 19.80 0.29
CA LYS A 201 -15.79 19.80 -0.88
C LYS A 201 -16.27 21.23 -1.16
N LYS A 202 -16.14 21.69 -2.41
CA LYS A 202 -16.65 23.02 -2.83
C LYS A 202 -18.18 23.14 -2.81
N SER A 203 -18.92 22.02 -2.92
CA SER A 203 -20.39 22.04 -3.07
C SER A 203 -21.18 21.68 -1.81
N THR A 204 -20.55 21.05 -0.81
CA THR A 204 -21.19 20.68 0.44
C THR A 204 -20.27 21.06 1.59
N LYS A 205 -20.75 21.84 2.56
CA LYS A 205 -20.01 22.26 3.77
C LYS A 205 -19.64 21.10 4.71
N THR A 206 -19.81 19.85 4.29
CA THR A 206 -19.46 18.65 5.04
C THR A 206 -18.07 18.19 4.64
N ALA A 207 -17.12 18.36 5.56
CA ALA A 207 -15.81 17.74 5.47
C ALA A 207 -15.96 16.21 5.61
N GLU A 208 -15.61 15.47 4.57
CA GLU A 208 -15.46 14.01 4.65
C GLU A 208 -13.98 13.68 4.82
N SER A 209 -13.70 12.71 5.69
CA SER A 209 -12.37 12.15 5.80
C SER A 209 -11.98 11.43 4.51
N LEU A 210 -10.67 11.36 4.22
CA LEU A 210 -10.18 10.63 3.06
C LEU A 210 -10.56 9.14 3.13
N GLN A 211 -10.55 8.57 4.33
CA GLN A 211 -10.99 7.20 4.63
C GLN A 211 -11.87 7.20 5.89
N SER A 212 -12.87 6.31 5.93
CA SER A 212 -13.60 5.98 7.16
C SER A 212 -12.98 4.73 7.78
N LEU A 213 -12.88 4.67 9.11
CA LEU A 213 -12.39 3.49 9.83
C LEU A 213 -13.20 2.22 9.49
N ASP A 214 -14.48 2.40 9.18
CA ASP A 214 -15.40 1.31 8.85
C ASP A 214 -15.14 0.70 7.47
N SER A 215 -14.41 1.45 6.62
CA SER A 215 -14.17 1.16 5.21
C SER A 215 -12.73 0.73 4.91
N ILE A 216 -11.87 0.61 5.93
CA ILE A 216 -10.46 0.26 5.75
C ILE A 216 -10.08 -0.95 6.59
N TRP A 217 -9.04 -1.65 6.13
CA TRP A 217 -8.34 -2.65 6.94
C TRP A 217 -7.50 -1.94 7.99
N ALA A 218 -8.09 -1.71 9.17
CA ALA A 218 -7.48 -0.87 10.18
C ALA A 218 -6.28 -1.56 10.86
N VAL A 219 -5.16 -0.84 10.93
CA VAL A 219 -4.01 -1.11 11.80
C VAL A 219 -4.39 -0.76 13.24
N ASP A 220 -3.99 -1.63 14.17
CA ASP A 220 -4.06 -1.36 15.60
C ASP A 220 -3.01 -0.30 15.99
N VAL A 221 -3.44 0.96 16.07
CA VAL A 221 -2.57 2.11 16.41
C VAL A 221 -2.09 2.11 17.86
N GLN A 222 -2.70 1.32 18.75
CA GLN A 222 -2.21 1.16 20.13
C GLN A 222 -1.00 0.22 20.16
N ARG A 223 -1.05 -0.85 19.36
CA ARG A 223 0.06 -1.78 19.19
C ARG A 223 1.18 -1.23 18.33
N PHE A 224 0.83 -0.66 17.18
CA PHE A 224 1.77 -0.09 16.22
C PHE A 224 1.69 1.43 16.32
N MET A 225 2.31 1.98 17.36
CA MET A 225 2.28 3.42 17.60
C MET A 225 2.88 4.16 16.41
N PRO A 226 2.14 5.10 15.80
CA PRO A 226 2.62 5.83 14.63
C PRO A 226 3.81 6.71 15.02
N ARG A 227 5.00 6.29 14.62
CA ARG A 227 6.22 7.10 14.77
C ARG A 227 6.28 8.09 13.61
N ILE A 228 6.61 9.35 13.91
CA ILE A 228 6.80 10.38 12.88
C ILE A 228 8.07 10.00 12.11
N TYR A 229 7.88 9.37 10.96
CA TYR A 229 8.96 9.00 10.05
C TYR A 229 9.29 10.10 9.04
N MET A 230 8.65 11.27 9.13
CA MET A 230 9.01 12.40 8.28
C MET A 230 10.34 12.96 8.75
N PRO A 231 11.37 13.01 7.89
CA PRO A 231 12.59 13.74 8.20
C PRO A 231 12.24 15.17 8.59
N SER A 232 12.88 15.67 9.65
CA SER A 232 12.77 17.06 10.10
C SER A 232 13.19 18.02 8.98
N ASP A 233 14.17 17.60 8.18
CA ASP A 233 14.57 18.30 6.97
C ASP A 233 13.70 17.89 5.77
N LEU A 234 12.63 18.65 5.59
CA LEU A 234 11.75 18.49 4.45
C LEU A 234 12.41 18.93 3.10
N ASN A 235 13.65 19.43 3.09
CA ASN A 235 14.38 19.68 1.84
C ASN A 235 14.87 18.40 1.17
N LEU A 236 14.96 17.29 1.93
CA LEU A 236 15.21 15.95 1.38
C LEU A 236 14.16 15.54 0.34
N PHE A 237 13.00 16.20 0.33
CA PHE A 237 11.92 15.94 -0.60
C PHE A 237 12.05 16.71 -1.92
N ASN A 238 12.93 17.71 -2.03
CA ASN A 238 12.97 18.62 -3.19
C ASN A 238 13.30 17.90 -4.52
N ASP A 239 14.14 16.86 -4.45
CA ASP A 239 14.56 16.08 -5.62
C ASP A 239 13.66 14.86 -5.88
N ALA A 240 12.68 14.61 -5.01
CA ALA A 240 11.79 13.47 -5.18
C ALA A 240 10.85 13.71 -6.38
N PRO A 241 10.68 12.72 -7.29
CA PRO A 241 9.82 12.86 -8.46
C PRO A 241 8.39 13.30 -8.13
N PHE A 242 7.85 12.86 -6.98
CA PHE A 242 6.54 13.29 -6.48
C PHE A 242 6.45 14.79 -6.20
N ILE A 243 7.50 15.38 -5.64
CA ILE A 243 7.54 16.81 -5.30
C ILE A 243 7.79 17.64 -6.56
N ALA A 244 8.62 17.16 -7.48
CA ALA A 244 8.78 17.79 -8.79
C ALA A 244 7.42 17.96 -9.50
N MET A 245 6.56 16.92 -9.44
CA MET A 245 5.20 16.98 -9.99
C MET A 245 4.30 18.01 -9.29
N LEU A 246 4.36 18.08 -7.96
CA LEU A 246 3.59 19.04 -7.18
C LEU A 246 4.06 20.50 -7.42
N ASN A 247 5.36 20.71 -7.58
CA ASN A 247 5.96 22.00 -7.89
C ASN A 247 5.68 22.46 -9.32
N ALA A 248 5.59 21.51 -10.26
CA ALA A 248 5.25 21.77 -11.66
C ALA A 248 3.75 22.07 -11.87
N TYR A 249 2.88 21.75 -10.90
CA TYR A 249 1.45 22.03 -10.93
C TYR A 249 1.15 23.53 -10.75
N LYS A 250 1.52 24.32 -11.78
CA LYS A 250 1.38 25.78 -11.83
C LYS A 250 0.29 26.25 -12.81
N SER A 251 -0.15 25.42 -13.75
CA SER A 251 -1.06 25.79 -14.84
C SER A 251 -2.54 25.89 -14.46
#